data_AF-A0A7C3V251-F1
#
_entry.id   AF-A0A7C3V251-F1
#
_cell.length_a   1.000
_cell.length_b   1.000
_cell.length_c   1.000
_cell.angle_alpha   90.00
_cell.angle_beta   90.00
_cell.angle_gamma   90.00
#
_symmetry.space_group_name_H-M   'P 1'
#
loop_
_entity.id
_entity.type
_entity.pdbx_description
1 polymer ?
#
loop_
_entity_poly.entity_id
_entity_poly.type
_entity_poly.pdbx_seq_one_letter_code
_entity_poly.pdbx_strand_id
1 'polypeptide(L)'
;MNEEEALKQQIQYLEAQKQAYLIQQKEVENAFKEVSESSGAVYKYVGGVLVQKPKEEVLKALEEEKTIIKSRITIIEKQEEKLKNAANSKT
;
A
#
# COMPACT_ATOMS: atom_id res chain seq x y z
N MET A 1 1.66 22.22 -22.86
CA MET A 1 1.98 21.70 -21.52
C MET A 1 3.25 22.38 -21.07
N ASN A 2 3.14 23.31 -20.13
CA ASN A 2 4.32 23.96 -19.56
C ASN A 2 4.90 23.09 -18.41
N GLU A 3 6.12 23.39 -17.99
CA GLU A 3 6.84 22.55 -17.02
C GLU A 3 6.15 22.48 -15.64
N GLU A 4 5.44 23.55 -15.27
CA GLU A 4 4.64 23.62 -14.03
C GLU A 4 3.43 22.67 -14.08
N GLU A 5 2.72 22.62 -15.20
CA GLU A 5 1.58 21.73 -15.41
C GLU A 5 2.00 20.26 -15.39
N ALA A 6 3.17 19.93 -15.98
CA ALA A 6 3.73 18.58 -15.92
C ALA A 6 4.06 18.17 -14.47
N LEU A 7 4.62 19.08 -13.67
CA LEU A 7 4.94 18.83 -12.26
C LEU A 7 3.67 18.60 -11.42
N LYS A 8 2.62 19.40 -11.63
CA LYS A 8 1.32 19.23 -10.96
C LYS A 8 0.69 17.88 -11.28
N GLN A 9 0.69 17.48 -12.56
CA GLN A 9 0.18 16.17 -12.97
C GLN A 9 0.95 15.02 -12.32
N GLN A 10 2.28 15.13 -12.21
CA GLN A 10 3.11 14.12 -11.57
C GLN A 10 2.80 14.00 -10.07
N ILE A 11 2.60 15.12 -9.36
CA ILE A 11 2.22 15.13 -7.95
C ILE A 11 0.85 14.48 -7.76
N GLN A 12 -0.15 14.85 -8.57
CA GLN A 12 -1.49 14.24 -8.50
C GLN A 12 -1.47 12.73 -8.73
N TYR A 13 -0.63 12.26 -9.65
CA TYR A 13 -0.44 10.83 -9.88
C TYR A 13 0.14 10.10 -8.65
N LEU A 14 1.17 10.68 -8.01
CA LEU A 14 1.76 10.10 -6.80
C LEU A 14 0.77 10.09 -5.63
N GLU A 15 -0.01 11.15 -5.46
CA GLU A 15 -1.05 11.23 -4.43
C GLU A 15 -2.10 10.13 -4.61
N ALA A 16 -2.59 9.93 -5.84
CA ALA A 16 -3.53 8.86 -6.15
C ALA A 16 -2.92 7.46 -5.86
N GLN A 17 -1.66 7.25 -6.24
CA GLN A 17 -0.95 6.00 -5.97
C GLN A 17 -0.79 5.75 -4.46
N LYS A 18 -0.44 6.79 -3.69
CA LYS A 18 -0.33 6.71 -2.22
C LYS A 18 -1.65 6.36 -1.57
N GLN A 19 -2.75 7.00 -1.99
CA GLN A 19 -4.08 6.68 -1.47
C GLN A 19 -4.47 5.22 -1.73
N ALA A 20 -4.16 4.68 -2.91
CA ALA A 20 -4.40 3.27 -3.21
C ALA A 20 -3.63 2.33 -2.26
N TYR A 21 -2.35 2.62 -1.96
CA TYR A 21 -1.58 1.82 -1.01
C TYR A 21 -2.05 1.97 0.44
N LEU A 22 -2.53 3.14 0.86
CA LEU A 22 -3.10 3.34 2.20
C LEU A 22 -4.39 2.53 2.40
N ILE A 23 -5.23 2.43 1.36
CA ILE A 23 -6.41 1.57 1.38
C ILE A 23 -5.98 0.10 1.52
N GLN A 24 -5.05 -0.37 0.68
CA GLN A 24 -4.52 -1.74 0.76
C GLN A 24 -3.89 -2.03 2.13
N GLN A 25 -3.13 -1.09 2.69
CA GLN A 25 -2.54 -1.23 4.01
C GLN A 25 -3.61 -1.49 5.06
N LYS A 26 -4.70 -0.71 5.04
CA LYS A 26 -5.81 -0.85 5.99
C LYS A 26 -6.53 -2.18 5.83
N GLU A 27 -6.72 -2.64 4.59
CA GLU A 27 -7.30 -3.95 4.30
C GLU A 27 -6.44 -5.09 4.87
N VAL A 28 -5.11 -5.04 4.65
CA VAL A 28 -4.16 -6.03 5.19
C VAL A 28 -4.10 -5.99 6.72
N GLU A 29 -4.14 -4.79 7.32
CA GLU A 29 -4.16 -4.63 8.78
C GLU A 29 -5.44 -5.22 9.40
N ASN A 30 -6.59 -5.01 8.77
CA ASN A 30 -7.85 -5.61 9.18
C ASN A 30 -7.81 -7.14 9.01
N ALA A 31 -7.34 -7.64 7.86
CA ALA A 31 -7.23 -9.07 7.61
C ALA A 31 -6.31 -9.76 8.63
N PHE A 32 -5.17 -9.13 8.96
CA PHE A 32 -4.25 -9.63 9.99
C PHE A 32 -4.95 -9.74 11.35
N LYS A 33 -5.67 -8.68 11.75
CA LYS A 33 -6.40 -8.65 13.01
C LYS A 33 -7.43 -9.80 13.08
N GLU A 34 -8.30 -9.90 12.09
CA GLU A 34 -9.37 -10.92 12.04
C GLU A 34 -8.79 -12.35 12.06
N VAL A 35 -7.74 -12.62 11.29
CA VAL A 35 -7.07 -13.94 11.29
C VAL A 35 -6.39 -14.20 12.63
N SER A 36 -5.80 -13.17 13.26
CA SER A 36 -5.12 -13.33 14.56
C SER A 36 -6.09 -13.67 15.68
N GLU A 37 -7.33 -13.20 15.60
CA GLU A 37 -8.40 -13.43 16.58
C GLU A 37 -9.23 -14.70 16.25
N SER A 38 -9.14 -15.22 15.01
CA SER A 38 -9.94 -16.39 14.61
C SER A 38 -9.50 -17.70 15.27
N SER A 39 -10.45 -18.49 15.76
CA SER A 39 -10.23 -19.86 16.27
C SER A 39 -10.54 -20.96 15.24
N GLY A 40 -11.16 -20.60 14.10
CA GLY A 40 -11.54 -21.52 13.04
C GLY A 40 -10.47 -21.75 11.97
N ALA A 41 -10.82 -22.58 10.98
CA ALA A 41 -9.98 -22.80 9.82
C ALA A 41 -9.87 -21.52 8.97
N VAL A 42 -8.64 -21.18 8.57
CA VAL A 42 -8.34 -20.03 7.72
C VAL A 42 -8.25 -20.48 6.26
N TYR A 43 -8.91 -19.74 5.37
CA TYR A 43 -8.90 -20.01 3.94
C TYR A 43 -8.37 -18.80 3.18
N LYS A 44 -7.50 -19.05 2.21
CA LYS A 44 -6.99 -18.04 1.28
C LYS A 44 -7.66 -18.23 -0.08
N TYR A 45 -8.17 -17.15 -0.65
CA TYR A 45 -8.65 -17.13 -2.03
C TYR A 45 -7.47 -17.05 -3.00
N VAL A 46 -7.38 -18.00 -3.93
CA VAL A 46 -6.34 -18.07 -4.95
C VAL A 46 -6.99 -18.47 -6.28
N GLY A 47 -7.02 -17.55 -7.25
CA GLY A 47 -7.40 -17.87 -8.63
C GLY A 47 -8.79 -18.49 -8.82
N GLY A 48 -9.79 -18.11 -8.01
CA GLY A 48 -11.14 -18.68 -8.11
C GLY A 48 -11.48 -19.74 -7.07
N VAL A 49 -10.50 -20.24 -6.31
CA VAL A 49 -10.72 -21.28 -5.30
C VAL A 49 -10.30 -20.82 -3.90
N LEU A 50 -10.88 -21.45 -2.88
CA LEU A 50 -10.49 -21.28 -1.47
C LEU A 50 -9.58 -22.43 -1.06
N VAL A 51 -8.40 -22.12 -0.55
CA VAL A 51 -7.43 -23.10 -0.08
C VAL A 51 -7.25 -22.92 1.42
N GLN A 52 -7.51 -23.98 2.19
CA GLN A 52 -7.23 -23.98 3.62
C GLN A 52 -5.72 -23.83 3.85
N LYS A 53 -5.34 -22.94 4.76
CA LYS A 53 -3.94 -22.66 5.09
C LYS A 53 -3.72 -22.67 6.60
N PRO A 54 -2.52 -23.04 7.08
CA PRO A 54 -2.14 -22.84 8.47
C PRO A 54 -2.29 -21.35 8.83
N LYS A 55 -2.87 -21.07 10.00
CA LYS A 55 -3.10 -19.70 10.46
C LYS A 55 -1.80 -18.91 10.54
N GLU A 56 -0.73 -19.52 11.05
CA GLU A 56 0.58 -18.88 11.16
C GLU A 56 1.18 -18.53 9.79
N GLU A 57 0.97 -19.38 8.77
CA GLU A 57 1.42 -19.10 7.39
C GLU A 57 0.72 -17.86 6.83
N VAL A 58 -0.59 -17.74 7.07
CA VAL A 58 -1.39 -16.60 6.61
C VAL A 58 -0.99 -15.32 7.33
N LEU A 59 -0.80 -15.36 8.66
CA LEU A 59 -0.35 -14.21 9.43
C LEU A 59 1.03 -13.72 8.98
N LYS A 60 1.98 -14.64 8.75
CA LYS A 60 3.30 -14.29 8.24
C LYS A 60 3.23 -13.62 6.88
N ALA A 61 2.42 -14.16 5.96
CA ALA A 61 2.25 -13.57 4.63
C ALA A 61 1.63 -12.16 4.69
N LEU A 62 0.64 -11.93 5.55
CA LEU A 62 0.03 -10.62 5.75
C LEU A 62 1.03 -9.60 6.35
N GLU A 63 1.90 -10.03 7.27
CA GLU A 63 2.94 -9.17 7.85
C GLU A 63 4.01 -8.78 6.80
N GLU A 64 4.42 -9.73 5.96
CA GLU A 64 5.32 -9.48 4.83
C GLU A 64 4.70 -8.50 3.83
N GLU A 65 3.43 -8.71 3.47
CA GLU A 65 2.68 -7.82 2.57
C GLU A 65 2.56 -6.41 3.14
N LYS A 66 2.22 -6.28 4.43
CA LYS A 66 2.18 -4.99 5.14
C LYS A 66 3.52 -4.26 5.09
N THR A 67 4.62 -4.99 5.29
CA THR A 67 5.97 -4.44 5.23
C THR A 67 6.29 -3.90 3.84
N ILE A 68 5.93 -4.64 2.79
CA ILE A 68 6.11 -4.22 1.39
C ILE A 68 5.29 -2.96 1.10
N ILE A 69 4.02 -2.93 1.50
CA ILE A 69 3.13 -1.77 1.28
C ILE A 69 3.69 -0.53 1.99
N LYS A 70 4.11 -0.65 3.25
CA LYS A 70 4.74 0.46 4.00
C LYS A 70 5.98 0.99 3.30
N SER A 71 6.85 0.11 2.80
CA SER A 71 8.03 0.51 2.04
C SER A 71 7.66 1.31 0.78
N ARG A 72 6.63 0.90 0.05
CA ARG A 72 6.12 1.62 -1.13
C ARG A 72 5.58 3.00 -0.77
N ILE A 73 4.79 3.11 0.31
CA ILE A 73 4.29 4.40 0.81
C ILE A 73 5.46 5.34 1.12
N THR A 74 6.47 4.88 1.86
CA THR A 74 7.65 5.68 2.19
C THR A 74 8.43 6.14 0.96
N ILE A 75 8.52 5.30 -0.07
CA ILE A 75 9.16 5.68 -1.35
C ILE A 75 8.36 6.79 -2.03
N ILE A 76 7.03 6.68 -2.07
CA ILE A 76 6.16 7.69 -2.68
C ILE A 76 6.26 9.01 -1.91
N GLU A 77 6.23 8.98 -0.57
CA GLU A 77 6.37 10.19 0.27
C GLU A 77 7.69 10.92 -0.02
N LYS A 78 8.81 10.19 -0.15
CA LYS A 78 10.09 10.77 -0.54
C LYS A 78 10.07 11.36 -1.95
N GLN A 79 9.30 10.79 -2.88
CA GLN A 79 9.13 11.34 -4.23
C GLN A 79 8.26 12.61 -4.20
N GLU A 80 7.16 12.60 -3.44
CA GLU A 80 6.29 13.76 -3.23
C GLU A 80 7.09 14.94 -2.66
N GLU A 81 7.89 14.73 -1.61
CA GLU A 81 8.71 15.79 -1.01
C GLU A 81 9.71 16.39 -2.01
N LYS A 82 10.39 15.54 -2.80
CA LYS A 82 11.33 16.01 -3.83
C LYS A 82 10.65 16.89 -4.87
N LEU A 83 9.46 16.50 -5.34
CA LEU A 83 8.73 17.26 -6.36
C LEU A 83 8.15 18.56 -5.78
N LYS A 84 7.66 18.55 -4.54
CA LYS A 84 7.19 19.76 -3.84
C LYS A 84 8.32 20.77 -3.65
N ASN A 85 9.51 20.30 -3.27
CA ASN A 85 10.68 21.17 -3.14
C ASN A 85 11.11 21.75 -4.50
N ALA A 86 11.10 20.95 -5.56
CA ALA A 86 11.38 21.42 -6.91
C ALA A 86 10.37 22.48 -7.39
N ALA A 87 9.08 22.31 -7.07
CA ALA A 87 8.03 23.30 -7.36
C ALA A 87 8.33 24.64 -6.67
N ASN A 88 8.60 24.59 -5.36
CA ASN A 88 8.82 25.77 -4.54
C ASN A 88 10.12 26.52 -4.90
N SER A 89 11.15 25.81 -5.36
CA SER A 89 12.43 26.42 -5.78
C SER A 89 12.37 27.20 -7.09
N LYS A 90 11.28 27.06 -7.86
CA LYS A 90 11.08 27.73 -9.16
C LYS A 90 10.16 28.97 -9.07
N THR A 91 9.60 29.23 -7.89
CA THR A 91 8.83 30.43 -7.52
C THR A 91 9.68 31.38 -6.70
#